data_AF-A0A257W342-F1
#
_entry.id   AF-A0A257W342-F1
#
_cell.length_a   1.000
_cell.length_b   1.000
_cell.length_c   1.000
_cell.angle_alpha   90.00
_cell.angle_beta   90.00
_cell.angle_gamma   90.00
#
_symmetry.space_group_name_H-M   'P 1'
#
loop_
_entity.id
_entity.type
_entity.pdbx_description
1 polymer ?
#
loop_
_entity_poly.entity_id
_entity_poly.type
_entity_poly.pdbx_seq_one_letter_code
_entity_poly.pdbx_strand_id
1 'polypeptide(L)'
;IGRLTGFGHEYLNGVTLAAIPVVGLFLALAFHRRPRVQDAARAVDQTVGARDLYLTLSLLDRAVGDYQPLVIQDAEKRAAKIQPALVVPFAWRARHWHAVWLPAAVLLAMVFLPQFDPFGKVEAASLTTRRKEKLLESRRETQLRIAEVHKEAEENVEGAATDKAIDELKLTFNKMQPAEKRLNLESLMNEQKRLGELWRKLSDDELQNLLKTAQRASQQFGSNDQELMKKWTEELQAGSTDGLKDALKELKDELQQLAKTEDPVKKEELKQQVKERLKQLEKFAQKTLDNQKLAAALQRAKNQLDLSSLDELSDDALQGAMESLELTEMELDQLAEAAQDLKRIEEALKTLQTAKRLNDHAKLDGAACEKCDGMAEYAKLYEKLLAQCEGRGDTQSESESGMRGPGTGKGGVAPEADEVTDQFQ
;
A
#
# COMPACT_ATOMS: atom_id res chain seq x y z
N ILE A 1 21.81 11.48 -31.62
CA ILE A 1 22.56 11.99 -30.44
C ILE A 1 21.67 11.97 -29.19
N GLY A 2 20.44 12.53 -29.21
CA GLY A 2 19.50 12.43 -28.08
C GLY A 2 19.18 11.00 -27.60
N ARG A 3 18.99 10.05 -28.52
CA ARG A 3 18.80 8.62 -28.19
C ARG A 3 20.07 7.86 -27.77
N LEU A 4 21.26 8.43 -27.98
CA LEU A 4 22.55 7.79 -27.69
C LEU A 4 23.26 8.38 -26.46
N THR A 5 22.85 9.57 -26.00
CA THR A 5 23.54 10.31 -24.93
C THR A 5 22.59 10.95 -23.92
N GLY A 6 21.27 10.92 -24.14
CA GLY A 6 20.29 11.66 -23.33
C GLY A 6 20.39 13.18 -23.44
N PHE A 7 21.39 13.73 -24.14
CA PHE A 7 21.57 15.15 -24.37
C PHE A 7 20.86 15.60 -25.67
N GLY A 8 20.01 16.61 -25.55
CA GLY A 8 19.46 17.36 -26.69
C GLY A 8 18.20 16.77 -27.34
N HIS A 9 17.42 15.95 -26.62
CA HIS A 9 16.12 15.48 -27.14
C HIS A 9 15.16 16.65 -27.43
N GLU A 10 15.31 17.78 -26.75
CA GLU A 10 14.49 18.99 -26.95
C GLU A 10 14.82 19.75 -28.25
N TYR A 11 16.04 19.63 -28.78
CA TYR A 11 16.51 20.40 -29.94
C TYR A 11 16.49 19.63 -31.27
N LEU A 12 16.36 18.30 -31.22
CA LEU A 12 16.36 17.42 -32.39
C LEU A 12 14.97 16.81 -32.61
N ASN A 13 13.98 17.68 -32.84
CA ASN A 13 12.66 17.26 -33.31
C ASN A 13 12.68 16.94 -34.81
N GLY A 14 11.74 16.14 -35.31
CA GLY A 14 11.65 15.80 -36.75
C GLY A 14 11.62 17.05 -37.66
N VAL A 15 11.12 18.16 -37.12
CA VAL A 15 11.07 19.48 -37.78
C VAL A 15 12.47 20.08 -38.01
N THR A 16 13.40 19.97 -37.05
CA THR A 16 14.75 20.53 -37.19
C THR A 16 15.58 19.72 -38.18
N LEU A 17 15.35 18.42 -38.28
CA LEU A 17 16.01 17.57 -39.27
C LEU A 17 15.53 17.87 -40.70
N ALA A 18 14.23 18.19 -40.85
CA ALA A 18 13.64 18.59 -42.13
C ALA A 18 14.06 20.02 -42.57
N ALA A 19 14.43 20.89 -41.63
CA ALA A 19 14.88 22.25 -41.93
C ALA A 19 16.20 22.29 -42.71
N ILE A 20 17.12 21.34 -42.46
CA ILE A 20 18.46 21.30 -43.08
C ILE A 20 18.39 21.20 -44.62
N PRO A 21 17.66 20.24 -45.24
CA PRO A 21 17.56 20.17 -46.70
C PRO A 21 16.83 21.37 -47.31
N VAL A 22 15.86 21.96 -46.58
CA VAL A 22 15.12 23.14 -47.05
C VAL A 22 16.03 24.37 -47.10
N VAL A 23 16.82 24.60 -46.05
CA VAL A 23 17.83 25.67 -46.01
C VAL A 23 18.90 25.44 -47.07
N GLY A 24 19.34 24.19 -47.24
CA GLY A 24 20.29 23.81 -48.30
C GLY A 24 19.76 24.11 -49.71
N LEU A 25 18.49 23.83 -49.97
CA LEU A 25 17.84 24.15 -51.25
C LEU A 25 17.76 25.66 -51.47
N PHE A 26 17.39 26.42 -50.44
CA PHE A 26 17.34 27.88 -50.50
C PHE A 26 18.71 28.49 -50.78
N LEU A 27 19.76 28.03 -50.08
CA LEU A 27 21.13 28.49 -50.32
C LEU A 27 21.61 28.08 -51.72
N ALA A 28 21.29 26.87 -52.18
CA ALA A 28 21.62 26.43 -53.52
C ALA A 28 20.95 27.30 -54.60
N LEU A 29 19.67 27.67 -54.41
CA LEU A 29 18.95 28.57 -55.32
C LEU A 29 19.47 30.01 -55.27
N ALA A 30 19.79 30.52 -54.07
CA ALA A 30 20.27 31.88 -53.88
C ALA A 30 21.70 32.09 -54.40
N PHE A 31 22.57 31.07 -54.28
CA PHE A 31 23.97 31.15 -54.68
C PHE A 31 24.30 30.34 -55.95
N HIS A 32 23.30 29.87 -56.70
CA HIS A 32 23.54 29.20 -57.97
C HIS A 32 24.21 30.18 -58.94
N ARG A 33 25.51 29.99 -59.19
CA ARG A 33 26.25 30.78 -60.16
C ARG A 33 25.65 30.56 -61.55
N ARG A 34 25.08 31.60 -62.14
CA ARG A 34 24.64 31.56 -63.54
C ARG A 34 25.88 31.38 -64.43
N PRO A 35 25.91 30.38 -65.33
CA PRO A 35 27.00 30.24 -66.28
C PRO A 35 27.10 31.49 -67.15
N ARG A 36 28.31 31.93 -67.49
CA ARG A 36 28.49 33.04 -68.42
C ARG A 36 28.14 32.57 -69.82
N VAL A 37 27.68 33.49 -70.68
CA VAL A 37 27.31 33.20 -72.07
C VAL A 37 28.47 32.52 -72.83
N GLN A 38 29.71 32.92 -72.53
CA GLN A 38 30.93 32.33 -73.11
C GLN A 38 31.15 30.86 -72.70
N ASP A 39 30.83 30.51 -71.45
CA ASP A 39 30.98 29.13 -70.96
C ASP A 39 29.93 28.22 -71.60
N ALA A 40 28.70 28.73 -71.76
CA ALA A 40 27.63 28.04 -72.46
C ALA A 40 27.96 27.86 -73.95
N ALA A 41 28.45 28.89 -74.61
CA ALA A 41 28.87 28.83 -76.01
C ALA A 41 29.99 27.80 -76.23
N ARG A 42 31.01 27.79 -75.35
CA ARG A 42 32.09 26.79 -75.38
C ARG A 42 31.59 25.36 -75.16
N ALA A 43 30.63 25.16 -74.25
CA ALA A 43 30.04 23.83 -74.02
C ALA A 43 29.25 23.34 -75.24
N VAL A 44 28.53 24.23 -75.92
CA VAL A 44 27.83 23.91 -77.18
C VAL A 44 28.82 23.55 -78.29
N ASP A 45 29.90 24.34 -78.44
CA ASP A 45 30.92 24.09 -79.46
C ASP A 45 31.64 22.74 -79.27
N GLN A 46 31.96 22.39 -78.02
CA GLN A 46 32.63 21.13 -77.68
C GLN A 46 31.76 19.90 -77.91
N THR A 47 30.45 20.01 -77.65
CA THR A 47 29.51 18.88 -77.75
C THR A 47 29.05 18.62 -79.19
N VAL A 48 28.90 19.69 -79.99
CA VAL A 48 28.44 19.62 -81.39
C VAL A 48 29.61 19.59 -82.39
N GLY A 49 30.84 19.83 -81.93
CA GLY A 49 32.03 19.90 -82.78
C GLY A 49 32.02 21.11 -83.71
N ALA A 50 31.42 22.23 -83.29
CA ALA A 50 31.18 23.41 -84.12
C ALA A 50 32.40 24.34 -84.25
N ARG A 51 33.60 23.89 -83.82
CA ARG A 51 34.89 24.60 -83.99
C ARG A 51 34.83 26.07 -83.53
N ASP A 52 34.37 26.30 -82.30
CA ASP A 52 34.28 27.62 -81.66
C ASP A 52 33.37 28.64 -82.38
N LEU A 53 32.41 28.17 -83.20
CA LEU A 53 31.45 29.02 -83.90
C LEU A 53 30.55 29.81 -82.94
N TYR A 54 30.05 29.19 -81.87
CA TYR A 54 29.20 29.87 -80.90
C TYR A 54 30.01 30.74 -79.95
N LEU A 55 31.25 30.36 -79.64
CA LEU A 55 32.17 31.17 -78.85
C LEU A 55 32.55 32.44 -79.61
N THR A 56 32.87 32.33 -80.90
CA THR A 56 33.15 33.49 -81.76
C THR A 56 31.91 34.37 -81.92
N LEU A 57 30.72 33.80 -82.08
CA LEU A 57 29.46 34.53 -82.06
C LEU A 57 29.27 35.31 -80.74
N SER A 58 29.61 34.71 -79.59
CA SER A 58 29.49 35.36 -78.27
C SER A 58 30.47 36.52 -78.04
N LEU A 59 31.50 36.63 -78.90
CA LEU A 59 32.51 37.69 -78.88
C LEU A 59 32.33 38.69 -80.04
N LEU A 60 31.38 38.44 -80.93
CA LEU A 60 31.20 39.16 -82.19
C LEU A 60 30.83 40.64 -81.98
N ASP A 61 30.12 40.96 -80.89
CA ASP A 61 29.81 42.34 -80.46
C ASP A 61 31.05 43.23 -80.28
N ARG A 62 32.24 42.62 -80.14
CA ARG A 62 33.53 43.31 -79.98
C ARG A 62 34.45 43.19 -81.20
N ALA A 63 34.05 42.48 -82.25
CA ALA A 63 34.86 42.24 -83.44
C ALA A 63 34.45 43.19 -84.58
N VAL A 64 35.41 43.86 -85.21
CA VAL A 64 35.19 44.77 -86.35
C VAL A 64 35.50 44.04 -87.66
N GLY A 65 34.54 43.91 -88.57
CA GLY A 65 34.75 43.38 -89.93
C GLY A 65 33.50 42.83 -90.64
N ASP A 66 33.55 42.76 -91.97
CA ASP A 66 32.43 42.37 -92.86
C ASP A 66 32.00 40.88 -92.76
N TYR A 67 32.66 40.08 -91.92
CA TYR A 67 32.39 38.65 -91.77
C TYR A 67 31.26 38.32 -90.77
N GLN A 68 30.79 39.31 -90.01
CA GLN A 68 29.72 39.14 -89.01
C GLN A 68 28.45 38.45 -89.55
N PRO A 69 27.84 38.86 -90.68
CA PRO A 69 26.61 38.24 -91.15
C PRO A 69 26.80 36.77 -91.56
N LEU A 70 28.01 36.38 -91.98
CA LEU A 70 28.31 35.02 -92.38
C LEU A 70 28.35 34.06 -91.17
N VAL A 71 28.97 34.51 -90.08
CA VAL A 71 29.05 33.76 -88.81
C VAL A 71 27.67 33.62 -88.20
N ILE A 72 26.85 34.68 -88.22
CA ILE A 72 25.46 34.65 -87.72
C ILE A 72 24.62 33.65 -88.52
N GLN A 73 24.68 33.68 -89.86
CA GLN A 73 23.90 32.76 -90.70
C GLN A 73 24.32 31.29 -90.54
N ASP A 74 25.61 30.98 -90.41
CA ASP A 74 26.07 29.60 -90.19
C ASP A 74 25.70 29.10 -88.77
N ALA A 75 25.76 29.99 -87.77
CA ALA A 75 25.32 29.70 -86.42
C ALA A 75 23.81 29.43 -86.35
N GLU A 76 22.96 30.23 -87.00
CA GLU A 76 21.51 30.02 -87.04
C GLU A 76 21.12 28.68 -87.70
N LYS A 77 21.76 28.35 -88.83
CA LYS A 77 21.50 27.09 -89.55
C LYS A 77 21.87 25.86 -88.71
N ARG A 78 22.93 25.96 -87.91
CA ARG A 78 23.38 24.87 -87.03
C ARG A 78 22.61 24.83 -85.73
N ALA A 79 22.19 25.97 -85.18
CA ALA A 79 21.50 26.09 -83.90
C ALA A 79 20.19 25.30 -83.88
N ALA A 80 19.46 25.29 -85.00
CA ALA A 80 18.22 24.52 -85.14
C ALA A 80 18.37 23.01 -84.93
N LYS A 81 19.59 22.47 -85.04
CA LYS A 81 19.88 21.03 -84.88
C LYS A 81 20.44 20.67 -83.50
N ILE A 82 20.66 21.67 -82.63
CA ILE A 82 21.29 21.46 -81.32
C ILE A 82 20.23 21.04 -80.31
N GLN A 83 20.48 19.92 -79.63
CA GLN A 83 19.63 19.44 -78.54
C GLN A 83 20.21 19.91 -77.20
N PRO A 84 19.52 20.80 -76.45
CA PRO A 84 20.05 21.35 -75.20
C PRO A 84 20.39 20.29 -74.14
N ALA A 85 19.65 19.18 -74.11
CA ALA A 85 19.84 18.09 -73.15
C ALA A 85 21.18 17.33 -73.32
N LEU A 86 21.76 17.35 -74.53
CA LEU A 86 23.07 16.75 -74.83
C LEU A 86 24.22 17.69 -74.44
N VAL A 87 24.00 19.01 -74.49
CA VAL A 87 25.01 20.02 -74.16
C VAL A 87 25.24 20.09 -72.65
N VAL A 88 24.16 20.00 -71.86
CA VAL A 88 24.23 20.01 -70.40
C VAL A 88 23.44 18.82 -69.85
N PRO A 89 24.03 17.62 -69.75
CA PRO A 89 23.34 16.46 -69.23
C PRO A 89 23.04 16.65 -67.74
N PHE A 90 21.76 16.62 -67.39
CA PHE A 90 21.31 16.76 -66.01
C PHE A 90 21.54 15.45 -65.22
N ALA A 91 22.77 15.26 -64.74
CA ALA A 91 23.19 14.05 -64.03
C ALA A 91 22.94 14.12 -62.50
N TRP A 92 21.71 14.46 -62.08
CA TRP A 92 21.40 14.55 -60.63
C TRP A 92 21.54 13.20 -59.92
N ARG A 93 21.16 12.10 -60.59
CA ARG A 93 21.06 10.77 -59.99
C ARG A 93 22.38 10.18 -59.51
N ALA A 94 23.48 10.38 -60.25
CA ALA A 94 24.78 9.80 -59.88
C ALA A 94 25.53 10.63 -58.83
N ARG A 95 25.43 11.96 -58.90
CA ARG A 95 26.25 12.87 -58.08
C ARG A 95 25.58 13.26 -56.76
N HIS A 96 24.25 13.28 -56.69
CA HIS A 96 23.50 13.76 -55.53
C HIS A 96 22.68 12.68 -54.82
N TRP A 97 22.84 11.40 -55.17
CA TRP A 97 22.17 10.30 -54.48
C TRP A 97 22.46 10.29 -52.97
N HIS A 98 23.69 10.69 -52.57
CA HIS A 98 24.08 10.84 -51.17
C HIS A 98 23.18 11.80 -50.38
N ALA A 99 22.64 12.84 -51.01
CA ALA A 99 21.74 13.78 -50.32
C ALA A 99 20.42 13.13 -49.90
N VAL A 100 20.02 12.01 -50.51
CA VAL A 100 18.78 11.30 -50.21
C VAL A 100 19.02 10.14 -49.23
N TRP A 101 20.02 9.29 -49.49
CA TRP A 101 20.19 8.07 -48.69
C TRP A 101 20.84 8.31 -47.32
N LEU A 102 21.74 9.31 -47.16
CA LEU A 102 22.35 9.60 -45.86
C LEU A 102 21.31 10.00 -44.80
N PRO A 103 20.41 10.97 -45.04
CA PRO A 103 19.38 11.31 -44.06
C PRO A 103 18.38 10.17 -43.84
N ALA A 104 18.05 9.40 -44.88
CA ALA A 104 17.20 8.22 -44.74
C ALA A 104 17.85 7.14 -43.84
N ALA A 105 19.16 6.90 -43.99
CA ALA A 105 19.92 5.98 -43.14
C ALA A 105 20.00 6.47 -41.69
N VAL A 106 20.19 7.77 -41.47
CA VAL A 106 20.17 8.37 -40.12
C VAL A 106 18.80 8.24 -39.46
N LEU A 107 17.71 8.45 -40.20
CA LEU A 107 16.35 8.24 -39.71
C LEU A 107 16.10 6.78 -39.34
N LEU A 108 16.50 5.85 -40.22
CA LEU A 108 16.37 4.42 -39.97
C LEU A 108 17.17 3.99 -38.73
N ALA A 109 18.39 4.50 -38.59
CA ALA A 109 19.23 4.29 -37.41
C ALA A 109 18.58 4.84 -36.14
N MET A 110 17.91 6.01 -36.19
CA MET A 110 17.21 6.53 -35.02
C MET A 110 16.04 5.64 -34.60
N VAL A 111 15.29 5.06 -35.54
CA VAL A 111 14.12 4.22 -35.23
C VAL A 111 14.51 2.84 -34.72
N PHE A 112 15.55 2.22 -35.32
CA PHE A 112 15.90 0.83 -35.06
C PHE A 112 17.04 0.62 -34.05
N LEU A 113 17.84 1.63 -33.71
CA LEU A 113 18.83 1.46 -32.64
C LEU A 113 18.14 1.44 -31.28
N PRO A 114 18.36 0.39 -30.45
CA PRO A 114 17.90 0.38 -29.07
C PRO A 114 18.52 1.55 -28.30
N GLN A 115 17.76 2.13 -27.37
CA GLN A 115 18.25 3.17 -26.48
C GLN A 115 19.36 2.59 -25.59
N PHE A 116 20.60 2.81 -25.98
CA PHE A 116 21.72 2.70 -25.06
C PHE A 116 21.69 3.95 -24.18
N ASP A 117 21.28 3.76 -22.93
CA ASP A 117 21.39 4.78 -21.87
C ASP A 117 22.63 4.47 -21.02
N PRO A 118 23.83 4.96 -21.43
CA PRO A 118 25.05 4.73 -20.67
C PRO A 118 25.04 5.39 -19.28
N PHE A 119 24.06 6.25 -18.99
CA PHE A 119 23.97 7.02 -17.74
C PHE A 119 22.76 6.65 -16.87
N GLY A 120 21.92 5.70 -17.28
CA GLY A 120 20.78 5.18 -16.51
C GLY A 120 19.71 6.22 -16.12
N LYS A 121 19.69 7.38 -16.78
CA LYS A 121 18.79 8.50 -16.43
C LYS A 121 17.33 8.19 -16.72
N VAL A 122 17.07 7.47 -17.82
CA VAL A 122 15.71 7.07 -18.19
C VAL A 122 15.18 6.02 -17.22
N GLU A 123 16.03 5.08 -16.81
CA GLU A 123 15.68 4.09 -15.80
C GLU A 123 15.40 4.74 -14.44
N ALA A 124 16.27 5.65 -13.98
CA ALA A 124 16.06 6.40 -12.74
C ALA A 124 14.75 7.22 -12.76
N ALA A 125 14.45 7.91 -13.86
CA ALA A 125 13.19 8.64 -14.03
C ALA A 125 11.97 7.70 -14.03
N SER A 126 12.08 6.52 -14.66
CA SER A 126 11.02 5.51 -14.64
C SER A 126 10.80 4.89 -13.26
N LEU A 127 11.86 4.78 -12.44
CA LEU A 127 11.77 4.25 -11.09
C LEU A 127 11.12 5.26 -10.13
N THR A 128 11.48 6.54 -10.23
CA THR A 128 10.85 7.60 -9.42
C THR A 128 9.36 7.75 -9.71
N THR A 129 8.97 7.72 -10.99
CA THR A 129 7.56 7.76 -11.41
C THR A 129 6.78 6.56 -10.89
N ARG A 130 7.32 5.33 -11.03
CA ARG A 130 6.70 4.13 -10.44
C ARG A 130 6.56 4.20 -8.92
N ARG A 131 7.56 4.76 -8.22
CA ARG A 131 7.50 4.96 -6.76
C ARG A 131 6.42 5.96 -6.37
N LYS A 132 6.27 7.06 -7.13
CA LYS A 132 5.19 8.05 -6.98
C LYS A 132 3.82 7.40 -7.15
N GLU A 133 3.63 6.64 -8.22
CA GLU A 133 2.36 5.93 -8.49
C GLU A 133 2.00 4.97 -7.36
N LYS A 134 2.95 4.13 -6.91
CA LYS A 134 2.73 3.21 -5.78
C LYS A 134 2.39 3.94 -4.48
N LEU A 135 3.01 5.08 -4.21
CA LEU A 135 2.73 5.87 -3.03
C LEU A 135 1.30 6.44 -3.08
N LEU A 136 0.87 6.95 -4.24
CA LEU A 136 -0.48 7.47 -4.42
C LEU A 136 -1.54 6.36 -4.32
N GLU A 137 -1.27 5.20 -4.91
CA GLU A 137 -2.14 4.02 -4.81
C GLU A 137 -2.27 3.58 -3.34
N SER A 138 -1.15 3.44 -2.64
CA SER A 138 -1.14 3.08 -1.21
C SER A 138 -1.87 4.10 -0.34
N ARG A 139 -1.74 5.41 -0.61
CA ARG A 139 -2.48 6.46 0.12
C ARG A 139 -3.97 6.38 -0.15
N ARG A 140 -4.38 6.13 -1.39
CA ARG A 140 -5.81 5.94 -1.73
C ARG A 140 -6.39 4.74 -0.99
N GLU A 141 -5.68 3.61 -0.94
CA GLU A 141 -6.10 2.44 -0.17
C GLU A 141 -6.24 2.78 1.33
N THR A 142 -5.27 3.51 1.90
CA THR A 142 -5.36 3.98 3.29
C THR A 142 -6.58 4.87 3.50
N GLN A 143 -6.80 5.87 2.65
CA GLN A 143 -7.92 6.80 2.77
C GLN A 143 -9.28 6.12 2.60
N LEU A 144 -9.39 5.17 1.67
CA LEU A 144 -10.60 4.36 1.51
C LEU A 144 -10.87 3.54 2.78
N ARG A 145 -9.83 2.90 3.35
CA ARG A 145 -9.98 2.13 4.58
C ARG A 145 -10.32 3.01 5.78
N ILE A 146 -9.72 4.20 5.90
CA ILE A 146 -10.09 5.19 6.92
C ILE A 146 -11.57 5.55 6.79
N ALA A 147 -12.05 5.82 5.57
CA ALA A 147 -13.45 6.14 5.32
C ALA A 147 -14.39 4.96 5.65
N GLU A 148 -13.99 3.73 5.32
CA GLU A 148 -14.73 2.51 5.72
C GLU A 148 -14.79 2.37 7.24
N VAL A 149 -13.66 2.49 7.94
CA VAL A 149 -13.57 2.39 9.40
C VAL A 149 -14.39 3.48 10.07
N HIS A 150 -14.37 4.72 9.56
CA HIS A 150 -15.25 5.79 10.06
C HIS A 150 -16.72 5.47 9.84
N LYS A 151 -17.09 4.96 8.66
CA LYS A 151 -18.47 4.57 8.38
C LYS A 151 -18.92 3.41 9.27
N GLU A 152 -18.07 2.41 9.46
CA GLU A 152 -18.31 1.31 10.41
C GLU A 152 -18.44 1.86 11.83
N ALA A 153 -17.60 2.79 12.26
CA ALA A 153 -17.70 3.43 13.57
C ALA A 153 -19.02 4.22 13.71
N GLU A 154 -19.46 4.96 12.68
CA GLU A 154 -20.75 5.66 12.65
C GLU A 154 -21.95 4.71 12.70
N GLU A 155 -21.90 3.61 11.95
CA GLU A 155 -22.93 2.57 11.98
C GLU A 155 -22.92 1.80 13.32
N ASN A 156 -21.75 1.64 13.93
CA ASN A 156 -21.53 0.99 15.23
C ASN A 156 -21.57 1.96 16.42
N VAL A 157 -21.81 3.27 16.24
CA VAL A 157 -22.05 4.23 17.36
C VAL A 157 -23.26 3.81 18.20
N GLU A 158 -24.06 2.86 17.71
CA GLU A 158 -24.82 1.95 18.54
C GLU A 158 -23.95 0.76 19.07
N GLY A 159 -23.00 1.03 19.98
CA GLY A 159 -22.45 0.01 20.93
C GLY A 159 -23.54 -0.72 21.75
N ALA A 160 -24.78 -0.30 21.51
CA ALA A 160 -26.03 -0.90 21.84
C ALA A 160 -26.15 -2.40 21.55
N ALA A 161 -25.43 -3.07 20.65
CA ALA A 161 -25.68 -4.52 20.48
C ALA A 161 -25.32 -5.33 21.74
N THR A 162 -24.13 -5.10 22.30
CA THR A 162 -23.65 -5.70 23.55
C THR A 162 -24.39 -5.11 24.74
N ASP A 163 -24.51 -3.78 24.80
CA ASP A 163 -25.18 -3.09 25.91
C ASP A 163 -26.69 -3.43 25.97
N LYS A 164 -27.41 -3.48 24.84
CA LYS A 164 -28.82 -3.94 24.78
C LYS A 164 -28.92 -5.39 25.25
N ALA A 165 -28.01 -6.26 24.84
CA ALA A 165 -28.05 -7.67 25.28
C ALA A 165 -27.81 -7.81 26.80
N ILE A 166 -26.91 -7.00 27.36
CA ILE A 166 -26.65 -6.96 28.80
C ILE A 166 -27.86 -6.37 29.54
N ASP A 167 -28.46 -5.29 29.05
CA ASP A 167 -29.63 -4.66 29.67
C ASP A 167 -30.87 -5.55 29.58
N GLU A 168 -31.06 -6.26 28.47
CA GLU A 168 -32.10 -7.29 28.35
C GLU A 168 -31.87 -8.43 29.35
N LEU A 169 -30.62 -8.87 29.55
CA LEU A 169 -30.30 -9.85 30.59
C LEU A 169 -30.63 -9.31 31.99
N LYS A 170 -30.33 -8.04 32.30
CA LYS A 170 -30.70 -7.42 33.60
C LYS A 170 -32.22 -7.40 33.78
N LEU A 171 -32.97 -7.02 32.75
CA LEU A 171 -34.43 -7.05 32.77
C LEU A 171 -34.96 -8.47 32.98
N THR A 172 -34.33 -9.46 32.34
CA THR A 172 -34.64 -10.88 32.52
C THR A 172 -34.37 -11.31 33.96
N PHE A 173 -33.26 -10.89 34.59
CA PHE A 173 -32.99 -11.14 36.01
C PHE A 173 -34.05 -10.52 36.94
N ASN A 174 -34.45 -9.28 36.71
CA ASN A 174 -35.43 -8.59 37.56
C ASN A 174 -36.84 -9.19 37.49
N LYS A 175 -37.17 -9.92 36.42
CA LYS A 175 -38.46 -10.60 36.24
C LYS A 175 -38.50 -12.01 36.82
N MET A 176 -37.37 -12.55 37.30
CA MET A 176 -37.29 -13.92 37.82
C MET A 176 -38.11 -14.08 39.09
N GLN A 177 -38.86 -15.18 39.20
CA GLN A 177 -39.63 -15.50 40.40
C GLN A 177 -39.16 -16.83 41.02
N PRO A 178 -38.94 -16.91 42.35
CA PRO A 178 -38.48 -18.14 43.01
C PRO A 178 -39.39 -19.35 42.77
N ALA A 179 -40.69 -19.11 42.57
CA ALA A 179 -41.71 -20.14 42.36
C ALA A 179 -41.66 -20.77 40.95
N GLU A 180 -41.15 -20.06 39.94
CA GLU A 180 -41.29 -20.43 38.52
C GLU A 180 -39.99 -20.99 37.92
N LYS A 181 -39.41 -22.01 38.57
CA LYS A 181 -38.11 -22.59 38.19
C LYS A 181 -37.96 -22.90 36.69
N ARG A 182 -38.97 -23.51 36.06
CA ARG A 182 -38.90 -23.93 34.65
C ARG A 182 -38.91 -22.74 33.69
N LEU A 183 -39.75 -21.74 33.94
CA LEU A 183 -39.85 -20.54 33.10
C LEU A 183 -38.62 -19.64 33.24
N ASN A 184 -38.08 -19.52 34.46
CA ASN A 184 -36.81 -18.86 34.73
C ASN A 184 -35.67 -19.53 33.94
N LEU A 185 -35.60 -20.87 33.98
CA LEU A 185 -34.54 -21.63 33.30
C LEU A 185 -34.62 -21.44 31.78
N GLU A 186 -35.82 -21.48 31.21
CA GLU A 186 -36.04 -21.23 29.77
C GLU A 186 -35.55 -19.84 29.36
N SER A 187 -35.93 -18.81 30.13
CA SER A 187 -35.51 -17.43 29.89
C SER A 187 -33.98 -17.27 29.99
N LEU A 188 -33.36 -17.84 31.04
CA LEU A 188 -31.89 -17.87 31.19
C LEU A 188 -31.19 -18.66 30.09
N MET A 189 -31.80 -19.70 29.53
CA MET A 189 -31.24 -20.44 28.39
C MET A 189 -31.31 -19.63 27.09
N ASN A 190 -32.38 -18.87 26.86
CA ASN A 190 -32.50 -18.00 25.70
C ASN A 190 -31.46 -16.87 25.74
N GLU A 191 -31.27 -16.24 26.89
CA GLU A 191 -30.22 -15.22 27.06
C GLU A 191 -28.81 -15.81 26.91
N GLN A 192 -28.56 -17.02 27.43
CA GLN A 192 -27.27 -17.69 27.22
C GLN A 192 -26.99 -17.93 25.74
N LYS A 193 -27.99 -18.34 24.97
CA LYS A 193 -27.83 -18.55 23.52
C LYS A 193 -27.48 -17.24 22.83
N ARG A 194 -28.22 -16.17 23.13
CA ARG A 194 -27.98 -14.84 22.54
C ARG A 194 -26.60 -14.29 22.89
N LEU A 195 -26.22 -14.29 24.17
CA LEU A 195 -24.89 -13.86 24.60
C LEU A 195 -23.80 -14.76 24.05
N GLY A 196 -24.05 -16.07 23.93
CA GLY A 196 -23.12 -17.00 23.29
C GLY A 196 -22.95 -16.76 21.79
N GLU A 197 -24.00 -16.35 21.08
CA GLU A 197 -23.91 -15.93 19.68
C GLU A 197 -23.16 -14.62 19.51
N LEU A 198 -23.41 -13.63 20.38
CA LEU A 198 -22.65 -12.37 20.40
C LEU A 198 -21.18 -12.62 20.74
N TRP A 199 -20.90 -13.43 21.76
CA TRP A 199 -19.53 -13.82 22.12
C TRP A 199 -18.82 -14.47 20.94
N ARG A 200 -19.49 -15.38 20.19
CA ARG A 200 -18.89 -16.00 18.99
C ARG A 200 -18.66 -15.01 17.84
N LYS A 201 -19.56 -14.04 17.66
CA LYS A 201 -19.42 -13.01 16.61
C LYS A 201 -18.30 -12.02 16.91
N LEU A 202 -18.15 -11.65 18.18
CA LEU A 202 -17.10 -10.74 18.66
C LEU A 202 -15.77 -11.46 18.88
N SER A 203 -15.81 -12.75 19.24
CA SER A 203 -14.62 -13.60 19.34
C SER A 203 -14.22 -14.06 17.95
N ASP A 204 -13.86 -13.10 17.10
CA ASP A 204 -13.16 -13.40 15.86
C ASP A 204 -11.85 -14.15 16.18
N ASP A 205 -11.32 -14.88 15.20
CA ASP A 205 -10.09 -15.66 15.36
C ASP A 205 -8.92 -14.81 15.87
N GLU A 206 -8.86 -13.53 15.48
CA GLU A 206 -7.87 -12.54 15.95
C GLU A 206 -7.95 -12.32 17.48
N LEU A 207 -9.14 -12.06 18.04
CA LEU A 207 -9.35 -11.84 19.47
C LEU A 207 -9.19 -13.12 20.31
N GLN A 208 -9.58 -14.28 19.76
CA GLN A 208 -9.30 -15.55 20.42
C GLN A 208 -7.80 -15.84 20.47
N ASN A 209 -7.06 -15.50 19.42
CA ASN A 209 -5.61 -15.66 19.39
C ASN A 209 -4.93 -14.67 20.35
N LEU A 210 -5.44 -13.45 20.52
CA LEU A 210 -5.00 -12.53 21.57
C LEU A 210 -5.08 -13.16 22.97
N LEU A 211 -6.26 -13.67 23.33
CA LEU A 211 -6.49 -14.29 24.64
C LEU A 211 -5.60 -15.53 24.86
N LYS A 212 -5.42 -16.36 23.83
CA LYS A 212 -4.58 -17.57 23.90
C LYS A 212 -3.07 -17.24 23.94
N THR A 213 -2.64 -16.22 23.22
CA THR A 213 -1.21 -15.87 23.08
C THR A 213 -0.73 -15.08 24.29
N ALA A 214 -1.58 -14.22 24.86
CA ALA A 214 -1.35 -13.57 26.15
C ALA A 214 -0.99 -14.56 27.27
N GLN A 215 -1.73 -15.67 27.38
CA GLN A 215 -1.46 -16.72 28.36
C GLN A 215 -0.11 -17.40 28.16
N ARG A 216 0.43 -17.42 26.93
CA ARG A 216 1.76 -17.96 26.60
C ARG A 216 2.86 -16.92 26.74
N ALA A 217 2.56 -15.65 26.46
CA ALA A 217 3.51 -14.54 26.54
C ALA A 217 4.05 -14.34 27.98
N SER A 218 3.25 -14.65 29.00
CA SER A 218 3.68 -14.62 30.41
C SER A 218 4.81 -15.62 30.73
N GLN A 219 5.04 -16.64 29.90
CA GLN A 219 6.02 -17.71 30.15
C GLN A 219 7.38 -17.50 29.46
N GLN A 220 7.56 -16.44 28.67
CA GLN A 220 8.82 -16.19 27.97
C GLN A 220 9.62 -15.08 28.67
N PHE A 221 10.85 -15.41 29.09
CA PHE A 221 11.77 -14.52 29.81
C PHE A 221 13.03 -14.28 28.97
N GLY A 222 13.52 -13.03 28.89
CA GLY A 222 14.89 -12.76 28.42
C GLY A 222 15.21 -11.48 27.66
N SER A 223 14.27 -10.58 27.30
CA SER A 223 14.63 -9.31 26.63
C SER A 223 13.82 -8.08 27.10
N ASN A 224 14.43 -6.88 27.06
CA ASN A 224 13.73 -5.62 27.40
C ASN A 224 12.53 -5.34 26.48
N ASP A 225 12.63 -5.65 25.18
CA ASP A 225 11.51 -5.54 24.24
C ASP A 225 10.31 -6.41 24.66
N GLN A 226 10.54 -7.55 25.34
CA GLN A 226 9.44 -8.41 25.80
C GLN A 226 8.62 -7.78 26.92
N GLU A 227 9.20 -6.92 27.76
CA GLU A 227 8.46 -6.29 28.86
C GLU A 227 7.43 -5.29 28.33
N LEU A 228 7.82 -4.48 27.34
CA LEU A 228 6.91 -3.54 26.66
C LEU A 228 5.79 -4.29 25.94
N MET A 229 6.12 -5.34 25.20
CA MET A 229 5.12 -6.18 24.53
C MET A 229 4.15 -6.81 25.53
N LYS A 230 4.64 -7.28 26.69
CA LYS A 230 3.78 -7.81 27.76
C LYS A 230 2.83 -6.73 28.28
N LYS A 231 3.33 -5.53 28.57
CA LYS A 231 2.48 -4.40 29.02
C LYS A 231 1.38 -4.08 28.02
N TRP A 232 1.72 -3.93 26.73
CA TRP A 232 0.70 -3.71 25.70
C TRP A 232 -0.28 -4.87 25.59
N THR A 233 0.18 -6.12 25.76
CA THR A 233 -0.71 -7.29 25.76
C THR A 233 -1.64 -7.31 26.98
N GLU A 234 -1.17 -6.88 28.15
CA GLU A 234 -1.95 -6.78 29.38
C GLU A 234 -2.98 -5.64 29.32
N GLU A 235 -2.58 -4.47 28.80
CA GLU A 235 -3.47 -3.34 28.56
C GLU A 235 -4.60 -3.74 27.61
N LEU A 236 -4.26 -4.39 26.49
CA LEU A 236 -5.24 -4.84 25.51
C LEU A 236 -6.21 -5.88 26.08
N GLN A 237 -5.73 -6.81 26.92
CA GLN A 237 -6.59 -7.74 27.66
C GLN A 237 -7.50 -7.04 28.66
N ALA A 238 -7.02 -5.96 29.28
CA ALA A 238 -7.85 -5.14 30.15
C ALA A 238 -8.88 -4.32 29.36
N GLY A 239 -8.74 -4.25 28.03
CA GLY A 239 -9.56 -3.46 27.12
C GLY A 239 -9.09 -2.02 26.99
N SER A 240 -7.85 -1.70 27.37
CA SER A 240 -7.23 -0.39 27.16
C SER A 240 -6.20 -0.46 26.02
N THR A 241 -6.13 0.61 25.24
CA THR A 241 -5.11 0.82 24.20
C THR A 241 -4.23 2.03 24.48
N ASP A 242 -4.27 2.57 25.71
CA ASP A 242 -3.65 3.85 26.04
C ASP A 242 -2.13 3.83 25.76
N GLY A 243 -1.41 2.78 26.17
CA GLY A 243 0.03 2.68 25.92
C GLY A 243 0.40 2.48 24.45
N LEU A 244 -0.47 1.85 23.65
CA LEU A 244 -0.29 1.72 22.19
C LEU A 244 -0.59 3.03 21.46
N LYS A 245 -1.61 3.76 21.91
CA LYS A 245 -1.96 5.10 21.40
C LYS A 245 -0.85 6.10 21.67
N ASP A 246 -0.31 6.10 22.88
CA ASP A 246 0.80 6.97 23.25
C ASP A 246 2.02 6.68 22.36
N ALA A 247 2.33 5.40 22.11
CA ALA A 247 3.41 5.02 21.20
C ALA A 247 3.16 5.47 19.75
N LEU A 248 1.92 5.36 19.24
CA LEU A 248 1.54 5.84 17.91
C LEU A 248 1.59 7.37 17.81
N LYS A 249 1.19 8.07 18.87
CA LYS A 249 1.23 9.53 18.96
C LYS A 249 2.66 10.05 19.01
N GLU A 250 3.52 9.43 19.82
CA GLU A 250 4.96 9.71 19.82
C GLU A 250 5.57 9.51 18.42
N LEU A 251 5.19 8.43 17.72
CA LEU A 251 5.64 8.19 16.34
C LEU A 251 5.16 9.27 15.37
N LYS A 252 3.91 9.73 15.49
CA LYS A 252 3.38 10.85 14.69
C LYS A 252 4.17 12.14 14.97
N ASP A 253 4.47 12.42 16.24
CA ASP A 253 5.25 13.58 16.64
C ASP A 253 6.70 13.50 16.11
N GLU A 254 7.34 12.32 16.20
CA GLU A 254 8.67 12.06 15.62
C GLU A 254 8.67 12.21 14.09
N LEU A 255 7.64 11.75 13.38
CA LEU A 255 7.47 11.96 11.94
C LEU A 255 7.34 13.45 11.59
N GLN A 256 6.58 14.22 12.38
CA GLN A 256 6.48 15.66 12.20
C GLN A 256 7.79 16.38 12.49
N GLN A 257 8.56 15.94 13.49
CA GLN A 257 9.89 16.46 13.77
C GLN A 257 10.85 16.14 12.63
N LEU A 258 10.79 14.92 12.07
CA LEU A 258 11.59 14.51 10.92
C LEU A 258 11.28 15.36 9.68
N ALA A 259 10.02 15.70 9.44
CA ALA A 259 9.61 16.60 8.36
C ALA A 259 10.21 18.02 8.53
N LYS A 260 10.31 18.52 9.76
CA LYS A 260 10.82 19.86 10.09
C LYS A 260 12.35 19.93 10.23
N THR A 261 13.03 18.79 10.33
CA THR A 261 14.46 18.74 10.59
C THR A 261 15.25 18.92 9.30
N GLU A 262 16.01 20.01 9.20
CA GLU A 262 16.88 20.30 8.05
C GLU A 262 18.26 19.65 8.15
N ASP A 263 18.72 19.31 9.36
CA ASP A 263 20.04 18.71 9.62
C ASP A 263 20.08 17.26 9.13
N PRO A 264 20.96 16.90 8.17
CA PRO A 264 20.97 15.57 7.55
C PRO A 264 21.33 14.45 8.54
N VAL A 265 22.19 14.71 9.53
CA VAL A 265 22.61 13.68 10.49
C VAL A 265 21.47 13.36 11.46
N LYS A 266 20.87 14.39 12.04
CA LYS A 266 19.73 14.24 12.95
C LYS A 266 18.50 13.67 12.25
N LYS A 267 18.28 14.04 10.98
CA LYS A 267 17.19 13.51 10.16
C LYS A 267 17.33 12.00 9.96
N GLU A 268 18.54 11.51 9.67
CA GLU A 268 18.78 10.07 9.52
C GLU A 268 18.67 9.34 10.87
N GLU A 269 19.19 9.90 11.96
CA GLU A 269 19.03 9.31 13.31
C GLU A 269 17.56 9.17 13.72
N LEU A 270 16.78 10.25 13.58
CA LEU A 270 15.32 10.22 13.82
C LEU A 270 14.62 9.21 12.92
N LYS A 271 15.01 9.15 11.64
CA LYS A 271 14.45 8.17 10.70
C LYS A 271 14.68 6.74 11.16
N GLN A 272 15.89 6.42 11.63
CA GLN A 272 16.21 5.08 12.13
C GLN A 272 15.42 4.76 13.41
N GLN A 273 15.27 5.74 14.31
CA GLN A 273 14.47 5.60 15.53
C GLN A 273 13.00 5.30 15.21
N VAL A 274 12.37 6.11 14.34
CA VAL A 274 11.00 5.90 13.87
C VAL A 274 10.86 4.52 13.21
N LYS A 275 11.83 4.14 12.37
CA LYS A 275 11.83 2.85 11.67
C LYS A 275 11.89 1.65 12.62
N GLU A 276 12.71 1.72 13.67
CA GLU A 276 12.78 0.62 14.65
C GLU A 276 11.51 0.54 15.49
N ARG A 277 10.95 1.69 15.91
CA ARG A 277 9.65 1.75 16.62
C ARG A 277 8.50 1.20 15.76
N LEU A 278 8.42 1.57 14.48
CA LEU A 278 7.45 1.00 13.53
C LEU A 278 7.60 -0.52 13.40
N LYS A 279 8.83 -1.01 13.33
CA LYS A 279 9.13 -2.45 13.23
C LYS A 279 8.81 -3.20 14.52
N GLN A 280 8.97 -2.57 15.69
CA GLN A 280 8.52 -3.13 16.96
C GLN A 280 7.00 -3.28 16.96
N LEU A 281 6.24 -2.23 16.62
CA LEU A 281 4.78 -2.31 16.50
C LEU A 281 4.33 -3.33 15.44
N GLU A 282 5.00 -3.39 14.29
CA GLU A 282 4.71 -4.37 13.23
C GLU A 282 4.88 -5.80 13.74
N LYS A 283 5.97 -6.07 14.47
CA LYS A 283 6.21 -7.38 15.10
C LYS A 283 5.15 -7.67 16.18
N PHE A 284 4.72 -6.68 16.95
CA PHE A 284 3.66 -6.85 17.93
C PHE A 284 2.35 -7.27 17.25
N ALA A 285 1.92 -6.50 16.24
CA ALA A 285 0.73 -6.77 15.46
C ALA A 285 0.77 -8.15 14.80
N GLN A 286 1.90 -8.52 14.20
CA GLN A 286 2.03 -9.79 13.49
C GLN A 286 2.19 -11.01 14.41
N LYS A 287 2.99 -10.91 15.48
CA LYS A 287 3.34 -12.07 16.31
C LYS A 287 2.45 -12.26 17.52
N THR A 288 1.91 -11.15 18.06
CA THR A 288 1.14 -11.17 19.30
C THR A 288 -0.35 -11.03 19.00
N LEU A 289 -0.70 -10.13 18.08
CA LEU A 289 -2.09 -9.92 17.68
C LEU A 289 -2.55 -10.85 16.55
N ASP A 290 -1.62 -11.40 15.76
CA ASP A 290 -1.90 -12.11 14.51
C ASP A 290 -2.82 -11.31 13.56
N ASN A 291 -2.73 -9.98 13.64
CA ASN A 291 -3.61 -9.07 12.90
C ASN A 291 -2.89 -8.58 11.64
N GLN A 292 -3.29 -9.13 10.50
CA GLN A 292 -2.69 -8.82 9.20
C GLN A 292 -2.98 -7.38 8.75
N LYS A 293 -4.12 -6.80 9.13
CA LYS A 293 -4.53 -5.45 8.74
C LYS A 293 -3.66 -4.39 9.43
N LEU A 294 -3.51 -4.50 10.76
CA LEU A 294 -2.64 -3.63 11.55
C LEU A 294 -1.18 -3.77 11.12
N ALA A 295 -0.69 -5.00 10.93
CA ALA A 295 0.67 -5.23 10.46
C ALA A 295 0.90 -4.63 9.05
N ALA A 296 -0.07 -4.74 8.15
CA ALA A 296 0.00 -4.15 6.81
C ALA A 296 -0.04 -2.62 6.84
N ALA A 297 -0.83 -1.99 7.73
CA ALA A 297 -0.84 -0.54 7.91
C ALA A 297 0.52 -0.02 8.39
N LEU A 298 1.11 -0.67 9.40
CA LEU A 298 2.44 -0.33 9.92
C LEU A 298 3.55 -0.56 8.90
N GLN A 299 3.48 -1.65 8.13
CA GLN A 299 4.42 -1.93 7.05
C GLN A 299 4.29 -0.92 5.90
N ARG A 300 3.07 -0.44 5.58
CA ARG A 300 2.86 0.68 4.65
C ARG A 300 3.49 1.96 5.16
N ALA A 301 3.27 2.32 6.42
CA ALA A 301 3.88 3.50 7.06
C ALA A 301 5.42 3.46 6.96
N LYS A 302 6.02 2.29 7.21
CA LYS A 302 7.46 2.07 7.09
C LYS A 302 7.98 2.17 5.66
N ASN A 303 7.26 1.60 4.68
CA ASN A 303 7.62 1.73 3.27
C ASN A 303 7.55 3.19 2.81
N GLN A 304 6.53 3.94 3.25
CA GLN A 304 6.39 5.36 2.98
C GLN A 304 7.51 6.18 3.66
N LEU A 305 7.87 5.87 4.90
CA LEU A 305 9.05 6.45 5.54
C LEU A 305 10.34 6.17 4.75
N ASP A 306 10.52 4.98 4.18
CA ASP A 306 11.68 4.68 3.35
C ASP A 306 11.68 5.48 2.03
N LEU A 307 10.51 5.75 1.46
CA LEU A 307 10.37 6.60 0.27
C LEU A 307 10.62 8.08 0.55
N SER A 308 10.50 8.52 1.81
CA SER A 308 10.72 9.93 2.20
C SER A 308 12.16 10.43 2.02
N SER A 309 13.12 9.52 1.84
CA SER A 309 14.51 9.86 1.52
C SER A 309 14.71 10.41 0.11
N LEU A 310 13.69 10.34 -0.75
CA LEU A 310 13.72 10.93 -2.07
C LEU A 310 13.16 12.36 -1.96
N ASP A 311 13.98 13.38 -2.24
CA ASP A 311 13.60 14.78 -2.04
C ASP A 311 12.24 15.14 -2.69
N GLU A 312 11.99 14.64 -3.90
CA GLU A 312 10.75 14.89 -4.66
C GLU A 312 9.48 14.25 -4.05
N LEU A 313 9.63 13.33 -3.10
CA LEU A 313 8.56 12.51 -2.52
C LEU A 313 8.47 12.67 -1.00
N SER A 314 9.39 13.42 -0.40
CA SER A 314 9.61 13.48 1.04
C SER A 314 8.34 13.83 1.82
N ASP A 315 7.71 14.95 1.49
CA ASP A 315 6.50 15.44 2.17
C ASP A 315 5.30 14.49 1.99
N ASP A 316 5.02 14.07 0.75
CA ASP A 316 3.90 13.18 0.43
C ASP A 316 4.04 11.81 1.10
N ALA A 317 5.27 11.32 1.22
CA ALA A 317 5.57 10.03 1.84
C ALA A 317 5.45 10.12 3.37
N LEU A 318 5.92 11.19 3.99
CA LEU A 318 5.73 11.41 5.43
C LEU A 318 4.26 11.61 5.78
N GLN A 319 3.50 12.33 4.95
CA GLN A 319 2.06 12.46 5.13
C GLN A 319 1.34 11.11 5.00
N GLY A 320 1.67 10.31 3.97
CA GLY A 320 1.12 8.97 3.83
C GLY A 320 1.42 8.07 5.03
N ALA A 321 2.63 8.19 5.60
CA ALA A 321 3.01 7.45 6.80
C ALA A 321 2.14 7.84 8.01
N MET A 322 1.89 9.15 8.21
CA MET A 322 0.98 9.63 9.26
C MET A 322 -0.46 9.14 9.06
N GLU A 323 -0.99 9.17 7.83
CA GLU A 323 -2.32 8.61 7.50
C GLU A 323 -2.40 7.11 7.84
N SER A 324 -1.33 6.35 7.55
CA SER A 324 -1.27 4.92 7.87
C SER A 324 -1.21 4.65 9.38
N LEU A 325 -0.58 5.54 10.16
CA LEU A 325 -0.59 5.47 11.62
C LEU A 325 -1.96 5.86 12.20
N GLU A 326 -2.64 6.83 11.62
CA GLU A 326 -4.01 7.18 12.01
C GLU A 326 -4.98 6.03 11.74
N LEU A 327 -4.86 5.36 10.60
CA LEU A 327 -5.62 4.14 10.35
C LEU A 327 -5.34 3.07 11.41
N THR A 328 -4.07 2.88 11.78
CA THR A 328 -3.67 1.90 12.81
C THR A 328 -4.29 2.26 14.16
N GLU A 329 -4.33 3.54 14.52
CA GLU A 329 -4.96 4.04 15.75
C GLU A 329 -6.46 3.73 15.79
N MET A 330 -7.18 3.97 14.69
CA MET A 330 -8.62 3.67 14.63
C MET A 330 -8.92 2.16 14.66
N GLU A 331 -8.13 1.35 13.94
CA GLU A 331 -8.30 -0.11 13.98
C GLU A 331 -7.97 -0.68 15.37
N LEU A 332 -7.02 -0.09 16.10
CA LEU A 332 -6.76 -0.44 17.50
C LEU A 332 -7.92 -0.08 18.42
N ASP A 333 -8.60 1.05 18.18
CA ASP A 333 -9.77 1.46 18.95
C ASP A 333 -10.94 0.49 18.80
N GLN A 334 -11.25 0.09 17.58
CA GLN A 334 -12.25 -0.93 17.32
C GLN A 334 -11.90 -2.25 18.03
N LEU A 335 -10.61 -2.61 18.03
CA LEU A 335 -10.15 -3.83 18.68
C LEU A 335 -10.24 -3.73 20.22
N ALA A 336 -9.96 -2.56 20.80
CA ALA A 336 -10.11 -2.30 22.23
C ALA A 336 -11.57 -2.42 22.67
N GLU A 337 -12.47 -1.81 21.91
CA GLU A 337 -13.92 -1.86 22.16
C GLU A 337 -14.43 -3.30 22.09
N ALA A 338 -14.05 -4.05 21.05
CA ALA A 338 -14.40 -5.47 20.93
C ALA A 338 -13.86 -6.32 22.10
N ALA A 339 -12.65 -6.05 22.57
CA ALA A 339 -12.07 -6.73 23.74
C ALA A 339 -12.82 -6.40 25.04
N GLN A 340 -13.22 -5.14 25.24
CA GLN A 340 -14.06 -4.74 26.37
C GLN A 340 -15.42 -5.43 26.33
N ASP A 341 -16.06 -5.45 25.17
CA ASP A 341 -17.37 -6.08 24.96
C ASP A 341 -17.33 -7.58 25.23
N LEU A 342 -16.29 -8.28 24.75
CA LEU A 342 -16.08 -9.69 25.07
C LEU A 342 -15.97 -9.93 26.58
N LYS A 343 -15.20 -9.11 27.28
CA LYS A 343 -15.05 -9.22 28.73
C LYS A 343 -16.38 -9.01 29.45
N ARG A 344 -17.18 -8.02 29.05
CA ARG A 344 -18.52 -7.77 29.59
C ARG A 344 -19.46 -8.96 29.34
N ILE A 345 -19.41 -9.56 28.15
CA ILE A 345 -20.21 -10.75 27.81
C ILE A 345 -19.77 -11.96 28.63
N GLU A 346 -18.46 -12.16 28.85
CA GLU A 346 -17.96 -13.22 29.72
C GLU A 346 -18.41 -13.06 31.17
N GLU A 347 -18.36 -11.84 31.71
CA GLU A 347 -18.89 -11.52 33.03
C GLU A 347 -20.41 -11.78 33.10
N ALA A 348 -21.15 -11.42 32.06
CA ALA A 348 -22.58 -11.68 31.94
C ALA A 348 -22.89 -13.19 31.91
N LEU A 349 -22.13 -13.97 31.13
CA LEU A 349 -22.29 -15.43 31.04
C LEU A 349 -21.94 -16.12 32.36
N LYS A 350 -20.89 -15.68 33.07
CA LYS A 350 -20.55 -16.18 34.41
C LYS A 350 -21.69 -15.89 35.40
N THR A 351 -22.20 -14.65 35.40
CA THR A 351 -23.32 -14.24 36.24
C THR A 351 -24.57 -15.08 35.94
N LEU A 352 -24.88 -15.29 34.65
CA LEU A 352 -25.98 -16.14 34.20
C LEU A 352 -25.81 -17.59 34.67
N GLN A 353 -24.60 -18.13 34.65
CA GLN A 353 -24.33 -19.48 35.16
C GLN A 353 -24.59 -19.57 36.68
N THR A 354 -24.21 -18.55 37.46
CA THR A 354 -24.54 -18.49 38.90
C THR A 354 -26.05 -18.38 39.14
N ALA A 355 -26.75 -17.59 38.33
CA ALA A 355 -28.20 -17.46 38.39
C ALA A 355 -28.92 -18.78 38.10
N LYS A 356 -28.43 -19.58 37.15
CA LYS A 356 -28.96 -20.93 36.89
C LYS A 356 -28.84 -21.84 38.11
N ARG A 357 -27.67 -21.86 38.76
CA ARG A 357 -27.47 -22.64 40.00
C ARG A 357 -28.41 -22.18 41.11
N LEU A 358 -28.62 -20.87 41.27
CA LEU A 358 -29.58 -20.34 42.25
C LEU A 358 -31.03 -20.71 41.95
N ASN A 359 -31.39 -20.76 40.66
CA ASN A 359 -32.71 -21.19 40.23
C ASN A 359 -32.97 -22.66 40.58
N ASP A 360 -31.95 -23.53 40.48
CA ASP A 360 -32.05 -24.93 40.92
C ASP A 360 -32.40 -25.00 42.43
N HIS A 361 -31.83 -24.10 43.23
CA HIS A 361 -32.12 -23.96 44.67
C HIS A 361 -33.42 -23.19 45.01
N ALA A 362 -34.21 -22.76 44.03
CA ALA A 362 -35.45 -21.98 44.24
C ALA A 362 -35.25 -20.63 44.94
N LYS A 363 -34.05 -20.03 44.88
CA LYS A 363 -33.76 -18.75 45.56
C LYS A 363 -33.41 -17.61 44.59
N LEU A 364 -33.66 -17.81 43.30
CA LEU A 364 -33.52 -16.75 42.32
C LEU A 364 -34.73 -15.82 42.41
N ASP A 365 -34.53 -14.67 43.06
CA ASP A 365 -35.54 -13.63 43.24
C ASP A 365 -35.12 -12.34 42.53
N GLY A 366 -35.87 -11.95 41.50
CA GLY A 366 -35.65 -10.71 40.76
C GLY A 366 -35.95 -9.46 41.59
N ALA A 367 -36.82 -9.53 42.61
CA ALA A 367 -37.14 -8.39 43.46
C ALA A 367 -35.97 -7.99 44.37
N ALA A 368 -35.10 -8.95 44.74
CA ALA A 368 -33.88 -8.67 45.47
C ALA A 368 -32.81 -7.96 44.62
N CYS A 369 -33.00 -7.92 43.29
CA CYS A 369 -32.07 -7.38 42.32
C CYS A 369 -32.41 -5.95 41.87
N GLU A 370 -33.53 -5.36 42.32
CA GLU A 370 -33.94 -3.98 41.96
C GLU A 370 -32.93 -2.88 42.36
N LYS A 371 -31.97 -3.20 43.23
CA LYS A 371 -30.91 -2.29 43.68
C LYS A 371 -29.57 -2.50 42.96
N CYS A 372 -29.51 -3.40 41.97
CA CYS A 372 -28.30 -3.70 41.23
C CYS A 372 -28.33 -2.93 39.89
N ASP A 373 -27.41 -1.97 39.74
CA ASP A 373 -27.28 -1.14 38.54
C ASP A 373 -26.32 -1.79 37.52
N GLY A 374 -25.29 -2.51 38.02
CA GLY A 374 -24.25 -3.14 37.21
C GLY A 374 -24.22 -4.66 37.28
N MET A 375 -23.77 -5.32 36.21
CA MET A 375 -23.63 -6.80 36.16
C MET A 375 -22.74 -7.35 37.29
N ALA A 376 -21.71 -6.59 37.71
CA ALA A 376 -20.86 -6.95 38.84
C ALA A 376 -21.62 -7.01 40.18
N GLU A 377 -22.70 -6.25 40.34
CA GLU A 377 -23.53 -6.26 41.54
C GLU A 377 -24.46 -7.47 41.56
N TYR A 378 -25.05 -7.82 40.41
CA TYR A 378 -25.77 -9.08 40.23
C TYR A 378 -24.88 -10.29 40.54
N ALA A 379 -23.64 -10.32 40.01
CA ALA A 379 -22.68 -11.38 40.28
C ALA A 379 -22.41 -11.55 41.79
N LYS A 380 -22.09 -10.46 42.49
CA LYS A 380 -21.84 -10.49 43.94
C LYS A 380 -23.06 -10.90 44.76
N LEU A 381 -24.24 -10.41 44.38
CA LEU A 381 -25.51 -10.76 45.04
C LEU A 381 -25.76 -12.27 44.89
N TYR A 382 -25.64 -12.79 43.66
CA TYR A 382 -25.87 -14.19 43.38
C TYR A 382 -24.84 -15.11 44.04
N GLU A 383 -23.56 -14.75 44.03
CA GLU A 383 -22.52 -15.48 44.76
C GLU A 383 -22.81 -15.53 46.26
N LYS A 384 -23.25 -14.42 46.86
CA LYS A 384 -23.61 -14.36 48.29
C LYS A 384 -24.83 -15.24 48.60
N LEU A 385 -25.85 -15.21 47.75
CA LEU A 385 -27.03 -16.07 47.91
C LEU A 385 -26.68 -17.55 47.75
N LEU A 386 -25.78 -17.87 46.84
CA LEU A 386 -25.34 -19.24 46.57
C LEU A 386 -24.50 -19.77 47.74
N ALA A 387 -23.58 -18.97 48.27
CA ALA A 387 -22.83 -19.30 49.48
C ALA A 387 -23.73 -19.50 50.71
N GLN A 388 -24.84 -18.77 50.81
CA GLN A 388 -25.86 -18.99 51.86
C GLN A 388 -26.70 -20.26 51.64
N CYS A 389 -26.75 -20.80 50.43
CA CYS A 389 -27.36 -22.10 50.14
C CYS A 389 -26.40 -23.24 50.45
N GLU A 390 -25.14 -23.12 50.03
CA GLU A 390 -24.13 -24.17 50.19
C GLU A 390 -23.55 -24.24 51.61
N GLY A 391 -23.47 -23.11 52.32
CA GLY A 391 -23.03 -23.05 53.72
C GLY A 391 -24.11 -23.40 54.74
N ARG A 392 -25.37 -23.55 54.30
CA ARG A 392 -26.49 -23.97 55.15
C ARG A 392 -26.77 -25.43 54.85
N GLY A 393 -25.91 -26.30 55.39
CA GLY A 393 -26.18 -27.73 55.44
C GLY A 393 -27.59 -27.95 56.01
N ASP A 394 -28.43 -28.59 55.21
CA ASP A 394 -29.80 -28.97 55.57
C ASP A 394 -29.82 -29.68 56.93
N THR A 395 -30.26 -28.94 57.94
CA THR A 395 -30.74 -29.49 59.21
C THR A 395 -32.21 -29.12 59.34
N GLN A 396 -33.02 -29.55 58.38
CA GLN A 396 -34.46 -29.68 58.56
C GLN A 396 -35.07 -30.65 57.55
N SER A 397 -34.80 -31.93 57.79
CA SER A 397 -35.66 -33.03 57.38
C SER A 397 -35.87 -33.90 58.60
N GLU A 398 -36.93 -33.61 59.36
CA GLU A 398 -37.52 -34.60 60.25
C GLU A 398 -38.06 -35.73 59.38
N SER A 399 -37.43 -36.90 59.49
CA SER A 399 -37.95 -38.27 59.29
C SER A 399 -36.92 -39.12 58.58
N GLU A 400 -36.47 -40.13 59.34
CA GLU A 400 -35.80 -41.38 58.93
C GLU A 400 -34.33 -41.56 59.33
N SER A 401 -34.17 -42.66 60.06
CA SER A 401 -33.01 -43.22 60.72
C SER A 401 -31.80 -43.38 59.79
N GLY A 402 -30.63 -42.88 60.20
CA GLY A 402 -29.39 -43.07 59.44
C GLY A 402 -28.14 -42.60 60.18
N MET A 403 -27.61 -43.48 61.03
CA MET A 403 -26.23 -43.57 61.56
C MET A 403 -25.28 -42.36 61.37
N ARG A 404 -25.01 -41.67 62.49
CA ARG A 404 -23.82 -40.84 62.69
C ARG A 404 -22.56 -41.71 62.79
N GLY A 405 -21.54 -41.41 61.99
CA GLY A 405 -20.16 -41.85 62.22
C GLY A 405 -19.17 -40.90 61.55
N PRO A 406 -18.10 -40.43 62.23
CA PRO A 406 -17.06 -39.63 61.60
C PRO A 406 -16.19 -40.53 60.72
N GLY A 407 -16.19 -40.26 59.40
CA GLY A 407 -15.38 -40.96 58.43
C GLY A 407 -13.90 -40.58 58.54
N THR A 408 -13.10 -41.47 59.12
CA THR A 408 -11.64 -41.41 59.09
C THR A 408 -11.15 -41.85 57.71
N GLY A 409 -10.73 -40.90 56.87
CA GLY A 409 -10.11 -41.20 55.58
C GLY A 409 -8.69 -41.76 55.76
N LYS A 410 -8.51 -43.08 55.62
CA LYS A 410 -7.19 -43.69 55.39
C LYS A 410 -6.91 -43.68 53.90
N GLY A 411 -5.84 -43.00 53.51
CA GLY A 411 -5.32 -43.00 52.14
C GLY A 411 -4.95 -44.41 51.69
N GLY A 412 -5.51 -44.81 50.55
CA GLY A 412 -5.12 -46.04 49.85
C GLY A 412 -3.84 -45.80 49.06
N VAL A 413 -2.82 -46.58 49.38
CA VAL A 413 -1.61 -46.76 48.56
C VAL A 413 -2.01 -47.60 47.34
N ALA A 414 -1.63 -47.16 46.15
CA ALA A 414 -1.80 -47.94 44.92
C ALA A 414 -0.87 -49.17 44.94
N PRO A 415 -1.34 -50.38 44.60
CA PRO A 415 -0.45 -51.52 44.41
C PRO A 415 0.33 -51.34 43.10
N GLU A 416 1.65 -51.18 43.21
CA GLU A 416 2.58 -51.38 42.11
C GLU A 416 2.60 -52.87 41.77
N ALA A 417 2.21 -53.21 40.54
CA ALA A 417 2.37 -54.55 39.97
C ALA A 417 3.65 -54.54 39.12
N ASP A 418 4.77 -54.83 39.78
CA ASP A 418 5.96 -55.37 39.15
C ASP A 418 5.67 -56.83 38.79
N GLU A 419 5.59 -57.14 37.50
CA GLU A 419 5.94 -58.46 36.92
C GLU A 419 5.74 -58.39 35.39
N VAL A 420 6.78 -57.93 34.69
CA VAL A 420 7.02 -58.36 33.31
C VAL A 420 8.40 -58.99 33.27
N THR A 421 8.39 -60.32 33.31
CA THR A 421 9.54 -61.18 33.10
C THR A 421 10.04 -61.04 31.67
N ASP A 422 11.30 -60.63 31.54
CA ASP A 422 12.11 -60.81 30.34
C ASP A 422 12.17 -62.30 29.96
N GLN A 423 11.81 -62.63 28.71
CA GLN A 423 12.32 -63.82 28.04
C GLN A 423 12.77 -63.46 26.62
N PHE A 424 14.09 -63.37 26.50
CA PHE A 424 14.83 -63.53 25.24
C PHE A 424 14.80 -65.01 24.82
N GLN A 425 14.35 -65.27 23.59
CA GLN A 425 15.00 -66.16 22.62
C GLN A 425 14.49 -65.91 21.21
#